data_AF-A0A7Y4R0X8-F1
#
_entry.id   AF-A0A7Y4R0X8-F1
#
_cell.length_a   1.000
_cell.length_b   1.000
_cell.length_c   1.000
_cell.angle_alpha   90.00
_cell.angle_beta   90.00
_cell.angle_gamma   90.00
#
_symmetry.space_group_name_H-M   'P 1'
#
loop_
_entity.id
_entity.type
_entity.pdbx_description
1 polymer ?
#
loop_
_entity_poly.entity_id
_entity_poly.type
_entity_poly.pdbx_seq_one_letter_code
_entity_poly.pdbx_strand_id
1 'polypeptide(L)' 'MLELNINQIYGTVTKDELYSYRQKITDANNMLYQKTGKGSEFLGWLDL' A
#
# COMPACT_ATOMS: atom_id res chain seq x y z
N MET A 1 15.16 13.39 1.58
CA MET A 1 14.49 12.22 1.00
C MET A 1 14.17 11.28 2.15
N LEU A 2 12.91 10.89 2.32
CA LEU A 2 12.53 9.96 3.38
C LEU A 2 12.73 8.53 2.85
N GLU A 3 13.42 7.68 3.61
CA GLU A 3 13.72 6.30 3.23
C GLU A 3 13.23 5.33 4.30
N LEU A 4 12.72 4.18 3.86
CA LEU A 4 12.35 3.07 4.73
C LEU A 4 13.30 1.89 4.45
N ASN A 5 14.11 1.52 5.44
CA ASN A 5 14.97 0.35 5.36
C ASN A 5 14.23 -0.88 5.89
N ILE A 6 14.03 -1.88 5.01
CA ILE A 6 13.32 -3.12 5.33
C ILE A 6 14.23 -4.36 5.37
N ASN A 7 15.55 -4.20 5.36
CA ASN A 7 16.47 -5.34 5.19
C ASN A 7 16.35 -6.41 6.28
N GLN A 8 15.89 -6.02 7.47
CA GLN A 8 15.74 -6.94 8.61
C GLN A 8 14.49 -7.83 8.53
N ILE A 9 13.49 -7.48 7.69
CA ILE A 9 12.25 -8.27 7.62
C ILE A 9 12.45 -9.62 6.93
N TYR A 10 13.50 -9.77 6.12
CA TYR A 10 13.73 -10.97 5.32
C TYR A 10 14.12 -12.21 6.14
N GLY A 11 14.34 -12.05 7.45
CA GLY A 11 14.43 -13.17 8.39
C GLY A 11 13.06 -13.75 8.79
N THR A 12 11.96 -13.06 8.48
CA THR A 12 10.59 -13.44 8.87
C THR A 12 9.65 -13.52 7.66
N VAL A 13 9.88 -12.71 6.64
CA VAL A 13 9.05 -12.63 5.43
C VAL A 13 9.93 -12.84 4.21
N THR A 14 9.57 -13.81 3.37
CA THR A 14 10.29 -14.06 2.12
C THR A 14 9.98 -12.98 1.08
N LYS A 15 10.87 -12.85 0.08
CA LYS A 15 10.62 -11.95 -1.05
C LYS A 15 9.34 -12.32 -1.80
N ASP A 16 9.07 -13.61 -1.98
CA ASP A 16 7.90 -14.07 -2.72
C ASP A 16 6.59 -13.75 -1.97
N GLU A 17 6.58 -13.92 -0.64
CA GLU A 17 5.47 -13.47 0.20
C GLU A 17 5.25 -11.96 0.07
N LEU A 18 6.32 -11.15 0.12
CA LEU A 18 6.23 -9.71 -0.09
C LEU A 18 5.66 -9.37 -1.49
N TYR A 19 6.14 -10.03 -2.54
CA TYR A 19 5.69 -9.79 -3.91
C TYR A 19 4.25 -10.26 -4.15
N SER A 20 3.75 -11.23 -3.38
CA SER A 20 2.36 -11.69 -3.47
C SER A 20 1.35 -10.58 -3.15
N TYR A 21 1.74 -9.59 -2.34
CA TYR A 21 0.89 -8.44 -2.00
C TYR A 21 0.80 -7.39 -3.12
N ARG A 22 1.61 -7.48 -4.17
CA ARG A 22 1.68 -6.45 -5.22
C ARG A 22 0.31 -6.11 -5.79
N GLN A 23 -0.49 -7.11 -6.15
CA GLN A 23 -1.80 -6.86 -6.75
C GLN A 23 -2.73 -6.15 -5.74
N LYS A 24 -2.76 -6.62 -4.50
CA LYS A 24 -3.57 -6.01 -3.43
C LYS A 24 -3.17 -4.55 -3.17
N ILE A 25 -1.88 -4.24 -3.21
CA ILE A 25 -1.36 -2.87 -3.03
C ILE A 25 -1.80 -2.00 -4.21
N THR A 26 -1.67 -2.49 -5.45
CA THR A 26 -2.13 -1.78 -6.65
C THR A 26 -3.63 -1.48 -6.57
N ASP A 27 -4.44 -2.47 -6.22
CA ASP A 27 -5.89 -2.31 -6.12
C ASP A 27 -6.27 -1.32 -5.02
N ALA A 28 -5.64 -1.41 -3.85
CA ALA A 28 -5.86 -0.46 -2.76
C ALA A 28 -5.46 0.98 -3.14
N ASN A 29 -4.33 1.16 -3.83
CA ASN A 29 -3.93 2.47 -4.35
C ASN A 29 -4.95 3.01 -5.36
N ASN A 30 -5.42 2.17 -6.28
CA ASN A 30 -6.46 2.57 -7.23
C ASN A 30 -7.75 2.98 -6.50
N MET A 31 -8.16 2.24 -5.47
CA MET A 31 -9.34 2.60 -4.68
C MET A 31 -9.20 3.96 -3.99
N LEU A 32 -8.02 4.26 -3.43
CA LEU A 32 -7.74 5.56 -2.82
C LEU A 32 -7.88 6.71 -3.83
N TYR A 33 -7.15 6.64 -4.95
CA TYR A 33 -7.14 7.73 -5.92
C TYR A 33 -8.43 7.82 -6.77
N GLN A 34 -9.16 6.72 -6.94
CA GLN A 34 -10.47 6.72 -7.60
C GLN A 34 -11.63 7.00 -6.63
N LYS A 35 -11.34 7.17 -5.32
CA LYS A 35 -12.34 7.41 -4.27
C LYS A 35 -13.46 6.36 -4.26
N THR A 36 -13.08 5.10 -4.37
CA THR A 36 -14.01 3.96 -4.33
C THR A 36 -13.83 3.13 -3.06
N GLY A 37 -14.83 2.27 -2.76
CA GLY A 37 -14.81 1.42 -1.58
C GLY A 37 -15.39 2.09 -0.33
N LYS A 38 -15.34 1.34 0.79
CA LYS A 38 -15.95 1.78 2.04
C LYS A 38 -15.17 2.92 2.67
N GLY A 39 -15.85 4.02 2.95
CA GLY A 39 -15.25 5.20 3.60
C GLY A 39 -14.53 6.14 2.64
N SER A 40 -14.70 6.00 1.33
CA SER A 40 -14.08 6.90 0.35
C SER A 40 -14.55 8.36 0.46
N GLU A 41 -15.70 8.57 1.10
CA GLU A 41 -16.26 9.88 1.46
C GLU A 41 -15.33 10.71 2.38
N PHE A 42 -14.38 10.05 3.07
CA PHE A 42 -13.46 10.68 4.02
C PHE A 42 -12.02 10.83 3.50
N LEU A 43 -11.79 10.70 2.18
CA LEU A 43 -10.46 10.80 1.56
C LEU A 43 -10.05 12.24 1.18
N GLY A 44 -10.63 13.26 1.81
CA GLY A 44 -10.31 14.67 1.53
C GLY A 44 -8.84 15.05 1.81
N TRP A 45 -8.14 14.27 2.63
CA TRP A 45 -6.72 14.47 2.94
C TRP A 45 -5.77 14.04 1.80
N LEU A 46 -6.26 13.29 0.81
CA LEU A 46 -5.42 12.73 -0.25
C LEU A 46 -4.95 13.80 -1.24
N ASP A 47 -5.74 14.85 -1.43
CA ASP A 47 -5.50 15.93 -2.41
C ASP A 47 -5.17 17.28 -1.73
N LEU A 48 -4.72 17.25 -0.46
CA LEU A 48 -4.49 18.44 0.37
C LEU A 48 -3.24 19.23 -0.05
#